data_AF-A0A661FCX2-F1
#
_entry.id   AF-A0A661FCX2-F1
#
_cell.length_a   1.000
_cell.length_b   1.000
_cell.length_c   1.000
_cell.angle_alpha   90.00
_cell.angle_beta   90.00
_cell.angle_gamma   90.00
#
_symmetry.space_group_name_H-M   'P 1'
#
loop_
_entity.id
_entity.type
_entity.pdbx_description
1 polymer ?
#
loop_
_entity_poly.entity_id
_entity_poly.type
_entity_poly.pdbx_seq_one_letter_code
_entity_poly.pdbx_strand_id
1 'polypeptide(L)' 'MIDSKAVVDVNAEIADDVEIGPFSVIGADVTIDSGTVIGPHVVIKGPLKIGKDNHIYQFSSIAEDPQDKKYADEKTS' A
#
# COMPACT_ATOMS: atom_id res chain seq x y z
N MET A 1 3.59 3.45 -13.30
CA MET A 1 4.50 2.34 -13.67
C MET A 1 4.85 1.52 -12.42
N ILE A 2 4.63 0.21 -12.44
CA ILE A 2 4.96 -0.68 -11.31
C ILE A 2 6.29 -1.36 -11.62
N ASP A 3 7.29 -1.20 -10.75
CA ASP A 3 8.58 -1.87 -10.91
C ASP A 3 8.42 -3.39 -10.82
N SER A 4 9.14 -4.13 -11.68
CA SER A 4 9.12 -5.60 -11.72
C SER A 4 9.49 -6.31 -10.40
N LYS A 5 10.15 -5.61 -9.47
CA LYS A 5 10.54 -6.13 -8.15
C LYS A 5 9.59 -5.72 -7.04
N ALA A 6 8.55 -4.94 -7.35
CA ALA A 6 7.46 -4.71 -6.41
C ALA A 6 6.62 -5.98 -6.30
N VAL A 7 6.14 -6.29 -5.10
CA VAL A 7 5.18 -7.35 -4.85
C VAL A 7 3.82 -6.70 -4.66
N VAL A 8 2.89 -6.99 -5.56
CA VAL A 8 1.53 -6.43 -5.54
C VAL A 8 0.56 -7.60 -5.52
N ASP A 9 -0.30 -7.64 -4.51
CA ASP A 9 -1.37 -8.65 -4.43
C ASP A 9 -2.33 -8.49 -5.62
N VAL A 10 -2.84 -9.62 -6.13
CA VAL A 10 -3.76 -9.62 -7.27
C VAL A 10 -5.10 -8.94 -6.98
N ASN A 11 -5.47 -8.82 -5.71
CA ASN A 11 -6.70 -8.15 -5.28
C ASN A 11 -6.47 -6.66 -4.94
N ALA A 12 -5.28 -6.11 -5.19
CA ALA A 12 -5.06 -4.67 -5.09
C ALA A 12 -5.66 -3.94 -6.30
N GLU A 13 -6.32 -2.82 -6.04
CA GLU A 13 -6.91 -1.96 -7.07
C GLU A 13 -6.03 -0.72 -7.25
N ILE A 14 -5.31 -0.63 -8.37
CA ILE A 14 -4.32 0.42 -8.62
C ILE A 14 -4.69 1.16 -9.91
N ALA A 15 -4.79 2.49 -9.84
CA ALA A 15 -5.02 3.30 -11.03
C ALA A 15 -3.83 3.23 -12.01
N ASP A 16 -4.10 3.33 -13.32
CA ASP A 16 -3.15 3.09 -14.41
C ASP A 16 -1.86 3.96 -14.35
N ASP A 17 -1.95 5.14 -13.76
CA ASP A 17 -0.88 6.14 -13.68
C ASP A 17 -0.09 6.10 -12.37
N VAL A 18 -0.43 5.22 -11.42
CA VAL A 18 0.30 5.06 -10.15
C VAL A 18 1.72 4.54 -10.38
N GLU A 19 2.68 5.10 -9.67
CA GLU A 19 4.07 4.65 -9.66
C GLU A 19 4.37 3.85 -8.40
N ILE A 20 5.00 2.69 -8.54
CA ILE A 20 5.41 1.83 -7.41
C ILE A 20 6.86 1.44 -7.58
N GLY A 21 7.69 1.87 -6.63
CA GLY A 21 9.12 1.61 -6.60
C GLY A 21 9.47 0.14 -6.28
N PRO A 22 10.72 -0.26 -6.57
CA PRO A 22 11.18 -1.63 -6.36
C PRO A 22 11.10 -2.05 -4.88
N PHE A 23 10.85 -3.33 -4.65
CA PHE A 23 10.80 -3.95 -3.33
C PHE A 23 9.70 -3.41 -2.39
N SER A 24 8.77 -2.62 -2.91
CA SER A 24 7.55 -2.29 -2.19
C SER A 24 6.58 -3.47 -2.19
N VAL A 25 5.81 -3.59 -1.11
CA VAL A 25 4.83 -4.66 -0.89
C VAL A 25 3.46 -4.02 -0.72
N ILE A 26 2.55 -4.33 -1.63
CA ILE A 26 1.16 -3.89 -1.59
C ILE A 26 0.28 -5.11 -1.33
N GLY A 27 -0.40 -5.14 -0.17
CA GLY A 27 -1.27 -6.22 0.24
C GLY A 27 -2.62 -6.26 -0.49
N ALA A 28 -3.39 -7.31 -0.24
CA ALA A 28 -4.76 -7.47 -0.72
C ALA A 28 -5.68 -6.36 -0.18
N ASP A 29 -6.77 -6.07 -0.89
CA ASP A 29 -7.79 -5.09 -0.51
C ASP A 29 -7.24 -3.64 -0.32
N VAL A 30 -6.11 -3.33 -0.96
CA VAL A 30 -5.56 -1.97 -1.04
C VAL A 30 -6.05 -1.30 -2.33
N THR A 31 -6.63 -0.11 -2.20
CA THR A 31 -6.95 0.76 -3.34
C THR A 31 -6.01 1.96 -3.37
N ILE A 32 -5.39 2.25 -4.53
CA ILE A 32 -4.53 3.42 -4.73
C ILE A 32 -5.05 4.24 -5.91
N ASP A 33 -5.52 5.46 -5.62
CA ASP A 33 -6.05 6.36 -6.64
C ASP A 33 -4.94 7.09 -7.43
N SER A 34 -5.33 7.60 -8.61
CA SER A 34 -4.49 8.23 -9.63
C SER A 34 -3.54 9.34 -9.12
N GLY A 35 -2.40 9.48 -9.78
CA GLY A 35 -1.35 10.46 -9.46
C GLY A 35 -0.48 10.11 -8.25
N THR A 36 -0.73 8.99 -7.57
CA THR A 36 0.04 8.60 -6.39
C THR A 36 1.37 7.93 -6.76
N VAL A 37 2.41 8.28 -6.01
CA VAL A 37 3.76 7.71 -6.10
C VAL A 37 4.12 6.98 -4.80
N ILE A 38 4.42 5.70 -4.91
CA ILE A 38 4.93 4.85 -3.84
C ILE A 38 6.43 4.64 -4.07
N GLY A 39 7.25 5.12 -3.14
CA GLY A 39 8.70 4.93 -3.15
C GLY A 39 9.10 3.46 -3.00
N PRO A 40 10.41 3.14 -3.07
CA PRO A 40 10.90 1.78 -2.90
C PRO A 40 10.82 1.33 -1.43
N HIS A 41 10.71 0.02 -1.18
CA HIS A 41 10.64 -0.55 0.18
C HIS A 41 9.50 0.00 1.06
N VAL A 42 8.37 0.37 0.47
CA VAL A 42 7.16 0.73 1.23
C VAL A 42 6.36 -0.55 1.47
N VAL A 43 5.80 -0.69 2.68
CA VAL A 43 4.90 -1.80 3.02
C VAL A 43 3.51 -1.23 3.31
N ILE A 44 2.51 -1.70 2.57
CA ILE A 44 1.12 -1.27 2.70
C ILE A 44 0.26 -2.51 2.92
N LYS A 45 -0.32 -2.63 4.11
CA LYS A 45 -1.26 -3.69 4.46
C LYS A 45 -2.70 -3.21 4.24
N GLY A 46 -3.55 -4.09 3.71
CA GLY A 46 -4.99 -3.80 3.56
C GLY A 46 -5.83 -4.35 4.71
N PRO A 47 -7.12 -3.97 4.76
CA PRO A 47 -7.82 -3.16 3.77
C PRO A 47 -7.55 -1.65 3.96
N LEU A 48 -7.26 -0.94 2.86
CA LEU A 48 -6.91 0.48 2.90
C LEU A 48 -7.28 1.19 1.59
N LYS A 49 -7.67 2.47 1.67
CA LYS A 49 -7.76 3.35 0.50
C LYS A 49 -6.78 4.53 0.60
N ILE A 50 -5.89 4.64 -0.38
CA ILE A 50 -5.02 5.79 -0.61
C ILE A 50 -5.65 6.67 -1.70
N GLY A 51 -5.82 7.96 -1.39
CA GLY A 51 -6.39 8.94 -2.31
C GLY A 51 -5.44 9.34 -3.44
N LYS A 52 -5.79 10.40 -4.16
CA LYS A 52 -5.02 10.91 -5.31
C LYS A 52 -3.81 11.73 -4.91
N ASP A 53 -2.84 11.83 -5.81
CA ASP A 53 -1.72 12.77 -5.75
C ASP A 53 -0.89 12.68 -4.45
N ASN A 54 -0.78 11.48 -3.87
CA ASN A 54 0.05 11.23 -2.70
C ASN A 54 1.50 10.90 -3.10
N HIS A 55 2.43 11.18 -2.20
CA HIS A 55 3.81 10.70 -2.33
C HIS A 55 4.25 10.05 -1.02
N ILE A 56 4.40 8.72 -1.04
CA ILE A 56 4.81 7.92 0.11
C ILE A 56 6.26 7.50 -0.07
N TYR A 57 7.12 7.88 0.88
CA TYR A 57 8.56 7.67 0.79
C TYR A 57 9.01 6.33 1.39
N GLN A 58 10.22 5.91 1.02
CA GLN A 58 10.81 4.63 1.39
C GLN A 58 10.75 4.31 2.89
N PHE A 59 10.59 3.01 3.19
CA PHE A 59 10.52 2.47 4.55
C PHE A 59 9.30 2.91 5.36
N SER A 60 8.29 3.49 4.70
CA SER A 60 6.99 3.73 5.32
C SER A 60 6.23 2.41 5.48
N SER A 61 5.63 2.21 6.65
CA SER A 61 4.75 1.09 6.96
C SER A 61 3.35 1.63 7.21
N ILE A 62 2.38 1.25 6.39
CA ILE A 62 1.03 1.85 6.38
C ILE A 62 -0.02 0.77 6.62
N ALA A 63 -0.96 1.08 7.52
CA ALA A 63 -2.12 0.24 7.87
C ALA A 63 -1.79 -1.15 8.44
N GLU A 64 -0.59 -1.30 9.01
CA GLU A 64 -0.25 -2.44 9.87
C GLU A 64 -1.15 -2.54 11.11
N ASP A 65 -1.09 -3.69 11.77
CA ASP A 65 -1.90 -3.96 12.95
C ASP A 65 -1.67 -2.91 14.05
N PRO A 66 -2.75 -2.42 14.71
CA PRO A 66 -2.62 -1.55 15.86
C PRO A 66 -1.78 -2.21 16.96
N GLN A 67 -0.95 -1.42 17.62
CA GLN A 67 -0.17 -1.87 18.78
C GLN A 67 -1.01 -1.96 20.07
N ASP A 68 -2.34 -1.86 19.98
CA ASP A 68 -3.23 -2.03 21.12
C ASP A 68 -3.26 -3.50 21.53
N LYS A 69 -3.02 -3.79 22.81
CA LYS A 69 -3.03 -5.15 23.37
C LYS A 69 -4.39 -5.84 23.27
N LYS A 70 -5.47 -5.08 23.07
CA LYS A 70 -6.82 -5.61 22.90
C LYS A 70 -7.13 -6.00 21.47
N TYR A 71 -6.28 -5.60 20.50
CA TYR A 71 -6.45 -5.98 19.12
C TYR A 71 -6.36 -7.51 18.99
N ALA A 72 -7.35 -8.07 18.30
CA ALA A 72 -7.56 -9.50 18.15
C ALA A 72 -7.92 -9.81 16.69
N ASP A 73 -7.13 -9.26 15.76
CA ASP A 73 -7.27 -9.42 14.31
C ASP A 73 -8.63 -8.95 13.78
N GLU A 74 -9.25 -7.96 14.43
CA GLU A 74 -10.48 -7.38 13.93
C GLU A 74 -10.25 -6.67 12.60
N LYS A 75 -11.26 -6.69 11.74
CA LYS A 75 -11.22 -5.93 10.48
C LYS A 75 -11.23 -4.42 10.79
N THR A 76 -10.16 -3.75 10.44
CA THR A 76 -9.96 -2.30 10.57
C THR A 76 -9.69 -1.67 9.20
N SER A 77 -10.05 -0.40 8.99
CA SER A 77 -9.88 0.33 7.73
C SER A 77 -9.30 1.72 7.96
#